data_AF-E0U705-F1
#
_entry.id   AF-E0U705-F1
#
_cell.length_a   1.000
_cell.length_b   1.000
_cell.length_c   1.000
_cell.angle_alpha   90.00
_cell.angle_beta   90.00
_cell.angle_gamma   90.00
#
_symmetry.space_group_name_H-M   'P 1'
#
loop_
_entity.id
_entity.type
_entity.pdbx_description
1 polymer ?
#
loop_
_entity_poly.entity_id
_entity_poly.type
_entity_poly.pdbx_seq_one_letter_code
_entity_poly.pdbx_strand_id
1 'polypeptide(L)'
;MPKRIQPPKPKSQQLLVEGKDDRHVIWALCERYQIPETFSIEVPKEEDEMGGVEILLEGLPNKLEQKRLQTLGIVVDADQDLQARWHSIRSKLEIVGYQNIPNIPSPEGWIHTQAELPKIGVWIMPNNQLPGMLEDFVAYLIPTDDQLHPKAIEILEHLEELTIHRYAEVKRPKALIHTWLAWQEKPGMPMGQAITAQVLTCNSTISETFINWLNSLFNSQDTDT
;
A
#
# COMPACT_ATOMS: atom_id res chain seq x y z
N MET A 1 -13.15 36.61 10.22
CA MET A 1 -12.47 35.70 9.28
C MET A 1 -12.24 34.37 9.99
N PRO A 2 -12.77 33.24 9.50
CA PRO A 2 -12.46 31.95 10.11
C PRO A 2 -10.97 31.66 9.91
N LYS A 3 -10.27 31.33 11.00
CA LYS A 3 -8.85 30.94 10.95
C LYS A 3 -8.74 29.73 10.01
N ARG A 4 -8.00 29.87 8.91
CA ARG A 4 -7.51 28.75 8.11
C ARG A 4 -6.79 27.81 9.06
N ILE A 5 -7.40 26.68 9.41
CA ILE A 5 -6.75 25.59 10.12
C ILE A 5 -5.71 25.08 9.14
N GLN A 6 -4.44 25.39 9.38
CA GLN A 6 -3.35 24.80 8.58
C GLN A 6 -3.44 23.28 8.76
N PRO A 7 -3.31 22.49 7.68
CA PRO A 7 -3.27 21.04 7.82
C PRO A 7 -2.16 20.67 8.82
N PRO A 8 -2.36 19.65 9.66
CA PRO A 8 -1.34 19.22 10.61
C PRO A 8 -0.02 19.01 9.88
N LYS A 9 1.08 19.52 10.44
CA LYS A 9 2.41 19.33 9.85
C LYS A 9 2.70 17.82 9.82
N PRO A 10 3.25 17.29 8.71
CA PRO A 10 3.55 15.87 8.61
C PRO A 10 4.59 15.49 9.66
N LYS A 11 4.46 14.27 10.21
CA LYS A 11 5.32 13.76 11.29
C LYS A 11 6.75 13.52 10.79
N SER A 12 7.71 13.32 11.69
CA SER A 12 9.08 12.95 11.30
C SER A 12 9.17 11.53 10.71
N GLN A 13 8.17 10.69 10.98
CA GLN A 13 8.01 9.37 10.39
C GLN A 13 6.82 9.39 9.44
N GLN A 14 7.01 8.92 8.21
CA GLN A 14 6.00 9.04 7.16
C GLN A 14 5.92 7.76 6.32
N LEU A 15 4.72 7.38 5.91
CA LEU A 15 4.46 6.30 4.96
C LEU A 15 3.91 6.93 3.67
N LEU A 16 4.64 6.80 2.57
CA LEU A 16 4.24 7.32 1.27
C LEU A 16 3.52 6.23 0.48
N VAL A 17 2.30 6.52 0.03
CA VAL A 17 1.44 5.61 -0.73
C VAL A 17 0.99 6.27 -2.03
N GLU A 18 0.63 5.49 -3.05
CA GLU A 18 0.28 6.01 -4.37
C GLU A 18 -1.01 6.85 -4.36
N GLY A 19 -2.07 6.32 -3.76
CA GLY A 19 -3.42 6.89 -3.87
C GLY A 19 -4.14 7.15 -2.55
N LYS A 20 -5.28 7.82 -2.67
CA LYS A 20 -6.20 8.07 -1.54
C LYS A 20 -6.80 6.76 -1.03
N ASP A 21 -7.08 5.80 -1.91
CA ASP A 21 -7.63 4.49 -1.56
C ASP A 21 -6.63 3.67 -0.73
N ASP A 22 -5.35 3.64 -1.12
CA ASP A 22 -4.26 3.00 -0.35
C ASP A 22 -4.18 3.56 1.06
N ARG A 23 -4.19 4.90 1.16
CA ARG A 23 -4.15 5.58 2.45
C ARG A 23 -5.31 5.14 3.35
N HIS A 24 -6.53 5.05 2.80
CA HIS A 24 -7.71 4.67 3.57
C HIS A 24 -7.68 3.19 3.98
N VAL A 25 -7.21 2.30 3.10
CA VAL A 25 -7.04 0.87 3.43
C VAL A 25 -5.99 0.69 4.52
N ILE A 26 -4.81 1.29 4.38
CA ILE A 26 -3.73 1.14 5.35
C ILE A 26 -4.10 1.78 6.70
N TRP A 27 -4.80 2.93 6.69
CA TRP A 27 -5.35 3.51 7.91
C TRP A 27 -6.29 2.55 8.62
N ALA A 28 -7.25 1.96 7.91
CA ALA A 28 -8.21 1.02 8.48
C ALA A 28 -7.52 -0.22 9.07
N LEU A 29 -6.46 -0.71 8.42
CA LEU A 29 -5.61 -1.77 8.97
C LEU A 29 -4.91 -1.30 10.25
N CYS A 30 -4.30 -0.11 10.26
CA CYS A 30 -3.64 0.41 11.46
C CYS A 30 -4.61 0.50 12.65
N GLU A 31 -5.85 0.97 12.43
CA GLU A 31 -6.89 1.00 13.47
C GLU A 31 -7.26 -0.42 13.94
N ARG A 32 -7.44 -1.34 12.99
CA ARG A 32 -7.84 -2.73 13.28
C ARG A 32 -6.80 -3.46 14.13
N TYR A 33 -5.53 -3.27 13.83
CA TYR A 33 -4.39 -3.87 14.55
C TYR A 33 -3.86 -3.00 15.69
N GLN A 34 -4.51 -1.87 15.99
CA GLN A 34 -4.14 -0.95 17.07
C GLN A 34 -2.69 -0.47 16.97
N ILE A 35 -2.23 -0.19 15.75
CA ILE A 35 -0.89 0.32 15.48
C ILE A 35 -0.78 1.74 16.05
N PRO A 36 0.27 2.03 16.87
CA PRO A 36 0.52 3.36 17.37
C PRO A 36 0.58 4.40 16.25
N GLU A 37 -0.07 5.54 16.43
CA GLU A 37 -0.02 6.66 15.50
C GLU A 37 1.33 7.43 15.60
N THR A 38 2.44 6.76 15.32
CA THR A 38 3.81 7.33 15.36
C THR A 38 4.22 7.98 14.03
N PHE A 39 3.56 7.62 12.93
CA PHE A 39 3.80 8.12 11.58
C PHE A 39 2.55 8.76 10.97
N SER A 40 2.72 9.43 9.82
CA SER A 40 1.61 9.92 8.98
C SER A 40 1.64 9.23 7.62
N ILE A 41 0.45 8.96 7.04
CA ILE A 41 0.33 8.38 5.71
C ILE A 41 0.13 9.52 4.70
N GLU A 42 1.10 9.70 3.82
CA GLU A 42 1.18 10.79 2.85
C GLU A 42 0.91 10.26 1.43
N VAL A 43 0.28 11.09 0.61
CA VAL A 43 0.11 10.88 -0.83
C VAL A 43 0.86 11.98 -1.59
N PRO A 44 1.41 11.72 -2.79
CA PRO A 44 2.02 12.76 -3.62
C PRO A 44 1.07 13.95 -3.84
N LYS A 45 1.61 15.17 -3.78
CA LYS A 45 0.84 16.40 -3.92
C LYS A 45 0.76 16.82 -5.38
N GLU A 46 -0.04 16.11 -6.17
CA GLU A 46 -0.53 16.60 -7.45
C GLU A 46 -1.85 15.88 -7.76
N GLU A 47 -2.92 16.66 -7.91
CA GLU A 47 -4.26 16.22 -8.31
C GLU A 47 -4.41 16.22 -9.84
N ASP A 48 -3.32 15.96 -10.56
CA ASP A 48 -3.43 15.68 -11.99
C ASP A 48 -3.87 14.22 -12.13
N GLU A 49 -4.83 13.97 -13.01
CA GLU A 49 -5.50 12.68 -13.23
C GLU A 49 -4.53 11.52 -13.63
N MET A 50 -3.23 11.81 -13.74
CA MET A 50 -2.11 10.86 -13.79
C MET A 50 -1.51 10.58 -12.39
N GLY A 51 -2.35 10.45 -11.37
CA GLY A 51 -1.92 9.88 -10.09
C GLY A 51 -1.27 8.52 -10.34
N GLY A 52 -0.09 8.29 -9.79
CA GLY A 52 0.64 7.05 -10.05
C GLY A 52 1.95 6.97 -9.31
N VAL A 53 2.53 5.77 -9.37
CA VAL A 53 3.85 5.45 -8.83
C VAL A 53 4.93 6.41 -9.32
N GLU A 54 4.85 6.90 -10.55
CA GLU A 54 5.92 7.69 -11.17
C GLU A 54 6.15 9.00 -10.41
N ILE A 55 5.07 9.72 -10.09
CA ILE A 55 5.13 10.97 -9.32
C ILE A 55 5.73 10.70 -7.94
N LEU A 56 5.33 9.58 -7.31
CA LEU A 56 5.88 9.15 -6.03
C LEU A 56 7.40 8.93 -6.12
N LEU A 57 7.85 8.19 -7.13
CA LEU A 57 9.26 7.83 -7.31
C LEU A 57 10.13 9.01 -7.76
N GLU A 58 9.58 9.93 -8.56
CA GLU A 58 10.26 11.16 -8.95
C GLU A 58 10.43 12.13 -7.78
N GLY A 59 9.43 12.20 -6.88
CA GLY A 59 9.50 13.01 -5.67
C GLY A 59 10.38 12.41 -4.56
N LEU A 60 10.77 11.13 -4.68
CA LEU A 60 11.44 10.39 -3.61
C LEU A 60 12.78 11.00 -3.18
N PRO A 61 13.71 11.42 -4.07
CA PRO A 61 14.95 12.06 -3.65
C PRO A 61 14.71 13.34 -2.83
N ASN A 62 13.85 14.23 -3.33
CA ASN A 62 13.49 15.47 -2.64
C ASN A 62 12.83 15.22 -1.28
N LYS A 63 12.09 14.11 -1.14
CA LYS A 63 11.47 13.70 0.11
C LYS A 63 12.52 13.30 1.14
N LEU A 64 13.50 12.49 0.73
CA LEU A 64 14.54 11.94 1.58
C LEU A 64 15.56 12.99 2.06
N GLU A 65 15.72 14.10 1.32
CA GLU A 65 16.57 15.23 1.73
C GLU A 65 15.91 16.13 2.81
N GLN A 66 14.66 15.88 3.20
CA GLN A 66 13.98 16.68 4.20
C GLN A 66 14.60 16.47 5.59
N LYS A 67 15.28 17.50 6.10
CA LYS A 67 15.99 17.48 7.41
C LYS A 67 15.20 16.97 8.64
N ARG A 68 13.86 16.94 8.58
CA ARG A 68 13.01 16.49 9.69
C ARG A 68 12.53 15.04 9.54
N LEU A 69 12.78 14.42 8.39
CA LEU A 69 12.37 13.07 8.10
C LEU A 69 13.37 12.11 8.75
N GLN A 70 12.88 11.31 9.68
CA GLN A 70 13.65 10.28 10.37
C GLN A 70 13.41 8.91 9.76
N THR A 71 12.17 8.64 9.34
CA THR A 71 11.77 7.35 8.77
C THR A 71 10.81 7.56 7.62
N LEU A 72 11.07 6.88 6.51
CA LEU A 72 10.19 6.85 5.36
C LEU A 72 9.82 5.40 5.03
N GLY A 73 8.54 5.10 5.01
CA GLY A 73 8.01 3.90 4.35
C GLY A 73 7.51 4.26 2.95
N ILE A 74 7.64 3.31 2.03
CA ILE A 74 7.09 3.40 0.68
C ILE A 74 6.21 2.19 0.45
N VAL A 75 4.98 2.42 0.00
CA VAL A 75 4.06 1.36 -0.46
C VAL A 75 3.64 1.71 -1.88
N VAL A 76 3.90 0.78 -2.79
CA VAL A 76 3.59 0.94 -4.22
C VAL A 76 3.04 -0.35 -4.80
N ASP A 77 2.25 -0.26 -5.85
CA ASP A 77 1.77 -1.41 -6.59
C ASP A 77 2.91 -2.10 -7.36
N ALA A 78 2.82 -3.39 -7.64
CA ALA A 78 3.73 -4.03 -8.60
C ALA A 78 3.22 -3.88 -10.04
N ASP A 79 1.93 -3.58 -10.22
CA ASP A 79 1.21 -3.66 -11.47
C ASP A 79 1.48 -5.02 -12.16
N GLN A 80 2.14 -5.01 -13.31
CA GLN A 80 2.42 -6.20 -14.11
C GLN A 80 3.82 -6.79 -13.88
N ASP A 81 4.75 -6.02 -13.31
CA ASP A 81 6.15 -6.44 -13.17
C ASP A 81 6.77 -5.95 -11.85
N LEU A 82 6.78 -6.86 -10.87
CA LEU A 82 7.39 -6.68 -9.56
C LEU A 82 8.89 -6.34 -9.65
N GLN A 83 9.63 -6.99 -10.55
CA GLN A 83 11.09 -6.81 -10.64
C GLN A 83 11.43 -5.45 -11.24
N ALA A 84 10.72 -5.03 -12.28
CA ALA A 84 10.87 -3.69 -12.85
C ALA A 84 10.52 -2.61 -11.82
N ARG A 85 9.42 -2.80 -11.06
CA ARG A 85 9.02 -1.88 -9.97
C ARG A 85 10.11 -1.78 -8.90
N TRP A 86 10.58 -2.92 -8.39
CA TRP A 86 11.66 -2.95 -7.40
C TRP A 86 12.94 -2.28 -7.90
N HIS A 87 13.34 -2.57 -9.15
CA HIS A 87 14.51 -1.97 -9.77
C HIS A 87 14.39 -0.44 -9.90
N SER A 88 13.21 0.06 -10.23
CA SER A 88 12.93 1.51 -10.31
C SER A 88 13.10 2.18 -8.94
N ILE A 89 12.50 1.61 -7.88
CA ILE A 89 12.66 2.12 -6.50
C ILE A 89 14.12 2.10 -6.09
N ARG A 90 14.80 0.96 -6.30
CA ARG A 90 16.21 0.79 -5.97
C ARG A 90 17.07 1.85 -6.65
N SER A 91 16.87 2.09 -7.95
CA SER A 91 17.63 3.08 -8.71
C SER A 91 17.48 4.49 -8.11
N LYS A 92 16.28 4.87 -7.66
CA LYS A 92 16.05 6.15 -6.98
C LYS A 92 16.74 6.23 -5.61
N LEU A 93 16.72 5.14 -4.85
CA LEU A 93 17.39 5.07 -3.55
C LEU A 93 18.92 5.12 -3.69
N GLU A 94 19.48 4.46 -4.70
CA GLU A 94 20.92 4.51 -5.02
C GLU A 94 21.37 5.94 -5.37
N ILE A 95 20.56 6.70 -6.11
CA ILE A 95 20.83 8.13 -6.42
C ILE A 95 20.93 8.98 -5.15
N VAL A 96 20.10 8.69 -4.13
CA VAL A 96 20.13 9.39 -2.83
C VAL A 96 21.35 8.96 -1.99
N GLY A 97 21.97 7.82 -2.31
CA GLY A 97 23.17 7.32 -1.66
C GLY A 97 22.95 6.13 -0.73
N TYR A 98 21.78 5.49 -0.75
CA TYR A 98 21.59 4.20 -0.07
C TYR A 98 22.43 3.11 -0.73
N GLN A 99 23.06 2.27 0.09
CA GLN A 99 23.92 1.18 -0.37
C GLN A 99 23.38 -0.19 0.05
N ASN A 100 23.95 -1.27 -0.48
CA ASN A 100 23.61 -2.64 -0.11
C ASN A 100 22.12 -3.01 -0.28
N ILE A 101 21.44 -2.38 -1.25
CA ILE A 101 20.06 -2.69 -1.59
C ILE A 101 20.02 -4.04 -2.35
N PRO A 102 19.19 -5.00 -1.94
CA PRO A 102 19.15 -6.32 -2.59
C PRO A 102 18.63 -6.22 -4.03
N ASN A 103 19.05 -7.18 -4.88
CA ASN A 103 18.61 -7.23 -6.27
C ASN A 103 17.13 -7.62 -6.42
N ILE A 104 16.56 -8.29 -5.41
CA ILE A 104 15.15 -8.71 -5.35
C ILE A 104 14.52 -8.17 -4.06
N PRO A 105 13.21 -7.88 -4.05
CA PRO A 105 12.53 -7.42 -2.84
C PRO A 105 12.48 -8.54 -1.79
N SER A 106 12.49 -8.17 -0.51
CA SER A 106 12.30 -9.11 0.60
C SER A 106 10.81 -9.49 0.72
N PRO A 107 10.47 -10.78 0.85
CA PRO A 107 9.08 -11.24 1.06
C PRO A 107 8.38 -10.56 2.24
N GLU A 108 9.13 -10.27 3.30
CA GLU A 108 8.66 -9.63 4.54
C GLU A 108 8.64 -8.09 4.46
N GLY A 109 8.96 -7.53 3.30
CA GLY A 109 9.19 -6.10 3.11
C GLY A 109 10.61 -5.70 3.49
N TRP A 110 11.22 -4.85 2.67
CA TRP A 110 12.60 -4.44 2.90
C TRP A 110 12.64 -3.26 3.87
N ILE A 111 13.55 -3.30 4.84
CA ILE A 111 13.84 -2.20 5.77
C ILE A 111 15.36 -2.02 5.82
N HIS A 112 15.83 -0.78 5.79
CA HIS A 112 17.23 -0.47 5.83
C HIS A 112 17.52 0.82 6.59
N THR A 113 18.63 0.82 7.33
CA THR A 113 19.14 1.97 8.07
C THR A 113 20.57 2.21 7.62
N GLN A 114 20.91 3.47 7.33
CA GLN A 114 22.26 3.89 6.97
C GLN A 114 22.56 5.21 7.68
N ALA A 115 23.81 5.40 8.13
CA ALA A 115 24.22 6.64 8.80
C ALA A 115 23.95 7.86 7.91
N GLU A 116 23.52 8.97 8.54
CA GLU A 116 23.18 10.25 7.89
C GLU A 116 22.02 10.22 6.89
N LEU A 117 21.33 9.08 6.73
CA LEU A 117 20.11 8.96 5.92
C LEU A 117 18.92 8.56 6.79
N PRO A 118 17.68 8.92 6.40
CA PRO A 118 16.49 8.41 7.05
C PRO A 118 16.44 6.87 7.05
N LYS A 119 15.82 6.26 8.05
CA LYS A 119 15.45 4.84 7.98
C LYS A 119 14.44 4.66 6.84
N ILE A 120 14.66 3.70 5.96
CA ILE A 120 13.80 3.45 4.80
C ILE A 120 13.14 2.09 4.91
N GLY A 121 11.87 2.00 4.54
CA GLY A 121 11.19 0.75 4.31
C GLY A 121 10.47 0.76 2.97
N VAL A 122 10.44 -0.37 2.28
CA VAL A 122 9.71 -0.55 1.03
C VAL A 122 8.84 -1.79 1.10
N TRP A 123 7.57 -1.61 0.75
CA TRP A 123 6.60 -2.65 0.49
C TRP A 123 6.07 -2.51 -0.93
N ILE A 124 6.04 -3.60 -1.69
CA ILE A 124 5.41 -3.66 -3.00
C ILE A 124 4.17 -4.55 -2.91
N MET A 125 3.02 -4.01 -3.29
CA MET A 125 1.77 -4.76 -3.31
C MET A 125 1.81 -5.90 -4.36
N PRO A 126 1.01 -6.96 -4.14
CA PRO A 126 0.25 -7.19 -2.92
C PRO A 126 1.12 -7.70 -1.76
N ASN A 127 2.22 -8.41 -2.04
CA ASN A 127 2.93 -9.21 -1.02
C ASN A 127 4.47 -9.27 -1.17
N ASN A 128 5.07 -8.31 -1.88
CA ASN A 128 6.49 -8.27 -2.27
C ASN A 128 6.98 -9.42 -3.16
N GLN A 129 6.09 -10.31 -3.62
CA GLN A 129 6.48 -11.56 -4.31
C GLN A 129 5.76 -11.77 -5.64
N LEU A 130 4.56 -11.22 -5.79
CA LEU A 130 3.75 -11.31 -6.99
C LEU A 130 3.56 -9.92 -7.61
N PRO A 131 3.33 -9.84 -8.94
CA PRO A 131 2.66 -8.71 -9.54
C PRO A 131 1.27 -8.50 -8.92
N GLY A 132 0.74 -7.29 -9.05
CA GLY A 132 -0.58 -6.91 -8.57
C GLY A 132 -0.61 -5.55 -7.88
N MET A 133 -1.78 -5.26 -7.32
CA MET A 133 -2.14 -3.95 -6.79
C MET A 133 -2.75 -4.06 -5.39
N LEU A 134 -3.10 -2.92 -4.81
CA LEU A 134 -3.88 -2.85 -3.56
C LEU A 134 -5.14 -3.74 -3.60
N GLU A 135 -5.88 -3.76 -4.71
CA GLU A 135 -7.10 -4.57 -4.81
C GLU A 135 -6.82 -6.07 -4.69
N ASP A 136 -5.67 -6.55 -5.18
CA ASP A 136 -5.24 -7.94 -4.96
C ASP A 136 -4.92 -8.19 -3.48
N PHE A 137 -4.22 -7.27 -2.82
CA PHE A 137 -3.96 -7.34 -1.38
C PHE A 137 -5.26 -7.43 -0.58
N VAL A 138 -6.24 -6.59 -0.90
CA VAL A 138 -7.55 -6.57 -0.23
C VAL A 138 -8.34 -7.85 -0.50
N ALA A 139 -8.25 -8.43 -1.70
CA ALA A 139 -8.87 -9.71 -2.00
C ALA A 139 -8.34 -10.86 -1.13
N TYR A 140 -7.05 -10.84 -0.73
CA TYR A 140 -6.52 -11.80 0.25
C TYR A 140 -7.07 -11.62 1.67
N LEU A 141 -7.77 -10.54 1.96
CA LEU A 141 -8.44 -10.32 3.24
C LEU A 141 -9.87 -10.87 3.26
N ILE A 142 -10.40 -11.32 2.12
CA ILE A 142 -11.70 -11.98 2.07
C ILE A 142 -11.63 -13.31 2.87
N PRO A 143 -12.63 -13.63 3.72
CA PRO A 143 -12.67 -14.89 4.46
C PRO A 143 -12.51 -16.10 3.53
N THR A 144 -11.74 -17.10 3.96
CA THR A 144 -11.49 -18.31 3.14
C THR A 144 -12.73 -19.18 2.95
N ASP A 145 -13.72 -19.05 3.82
CA ASP A 145 -15.03 -19.72 3.76
C ASP A 145 -16.12 -18.84 3.12
N ASP A 146 -15.76 -17.68 2.56
CA ASP A 146 -16.71 -16.78 1.90
C ASP A 146 -17.33 -17.43 0.66
N GLN A 147 -18.67 -17.46 0.62
CA GLN A 147 -19.42 -18.09 -0.48
C GLN A 147 -19.64 -17.15 -1.67
N LEU A 148 -19.50 -15.84 -1.48
CA LEU A 148 -19.77 -14.82 -2.50
C LEU A 148 -18.53 -14.57 -3.38
N HIS A 149 -17.34 -14.70 -2.85
CA HIS A 149 -16.08 -14.52 -3.56
C HIS A 149 -15.92 -15.47 -4.77
N PRO A 150 -16.09 -16.79 -4.64
CA PRO A 150 -16.06 -17.68 -5.81
C PRO A 150 -17.14 -17.34 -6.83
N LYS A 151 -18.30 -16.81 -6.39
CA LYS A 151 -19.35 -16.35 -7.30
C LYS A 151 -18.99 -15.08 -8.06
N ALA A 152 -18.24 -14.17 -7.42
CA ALA A 152 -17.76 -12.97 -8.08
C ALA A 152 -16.74 -13.34 -9.17
N ILE A 153 -15.84 -14.27 -8.87
CA ILE A 153 -14.87 -14.82 -9.84
C ILE A 153 -15.60 -15.44 -11.02
N GLU A 154 -16.54 -16.37 -10.77
CA GLU A 154 -17.31 -17.07 -11.80
C GLU A 154 -18.04 -16.10 -12.73
N ILE A 155 -18.67 -15.05 -12.18
CA ILE A 155 -19.38 -14.06 -12.99
C ILE A 155 -18.41 -13.26 -13.85
N LEU A 156 -17.28 -12.81 -13.30
CA LEU A 156 -16.29 -12.06 -14.07
C LEU A 156 -15.72 -12.91 -15.21
N GLU A 157 -15.35 -14.15 -14.93
CA GLU A 157 -14.89 -15.12 -15.95
C GLU A 157 -15.93 -15.29 -17.05
N HIS A 158 -17.20 -15.44 -16.69
CA HIS A 158 -18.27 -15.57 -17.68
C HIS A 158 -18.46 -14.30 -18.54
N LEU A 159 -18.33 -13.10 -17.96
CA LEU A 159 -18.38 -11.85 -18.72
C LEU A 159 -17.16 -11.67 -19.65
N GLU A 160 -16.01 -12.22 -19.26
CA GLU A 160 -14.78 -12.29 -20.04
C GLU A 160 -14.92 -13.24 -21.22
N GLU A 161 -15.43 -14.45 -21.00
CA GLU A 161 -15.74 -15.45 -22.03
C GLU A 161 -16.74 -14.92 -23.07
N LEU A 162 -17.78 -14.24 -22.61
CA LEU A 162 -18.77 -13.60 -23.49
C LEU A 162 -18.24 -12.34 -24.18
N THR A 163 -17.06 -11.84 -23.80
CA THR A 163 -16.45 -10.59 -24.30
C THR A 163 -17.36 -9.35 -24.13
N ILE A 164 -18.20 -9.35 -23.10
CA ILE A 164 -19.14 -8.24 -22.80
C ILE A 164 -18.69 -7.39 -21.61
N HIS A 165 -17.57 -7.74 -20.98
CA HIS A 165 -16.93 -6.92 -19.96
C HIS A 165 -16.48 -5.56 -20.53
N ARG A 166 -16.56 -4.50 -19.72
CA ARG A 166 -16.20 -3.13 -20.11
C ARG A 166 -14.92 -2.63 -19.46
N TYR A 167 -14.44 -3.30 -18.42
CA TYR A 167 -13.18 -2.97 -17.78
C TYR A 167 -12.02 -3.47 -18.65
N ALA A 168 -10.88 -2.79 -18.61
CA ALA A 168 -9.65 -3.34 -19.17
C ALA A 168 -9.14 -4.49 -18.30
N GLU A 169 -8.48 -5.49 -18.89
CA GLU A 169 -7.96 -6.67 -18.17
C GLU A 169 -7.09 -6.28 -16.96
N VAL A 170 -6.26 -5.24 -17.09
CA VAL A 170 -5.44 -4.70 -16.00
C VAL A 170 -6.25 -4.20 -14.80
N LYS A 171 -7.53 -3.88 -14.99
CA LYS A 171 -8.46 -3.46 -13.93
C LYS A 171 -9.34 -4.61 -13.41
N ARG A 172 -9.09 -5.85 -13.82
CA ARG A 172 -9.84 -7.03 -13.36
C ARG A 172 -9.81 -7.20 -11.84
N PRO A 173 -8.67 -7.03 -11.12
CA PRO A 173 -8.67 -7.09 -9.65
C PRO A 173 -9.63 -6.08 -9.01
N LYS A 174 -9.66 -4.86 -9.57
CA LYS A 174 -10.59 -3.80 -9.16
C LYS A 174 -12.04 -4.17 -9.42
N ALA A 175 -12.34 -4.72 -10.61
CA ALA A 175 -13.69 -5.20 -10.92
C ALA A 175 -14.13 -6.31 -9.94
N LEU A 176 -13.23 -7.23 -9.60
CA LEU A 176 -13.50 -8.36 -8.70
C LEU A 176 -13.86 -7.87 -7.30
N ILE A 177 -12.97 -7.11 -6.65
CA ILE A 177 -13.18 -6.70 -5.26
C ILE A 177 -14.41 -5.79 -5.13
N HIS A 178 -14.65 -4.90 -6.10
CA HIS A 178 -15.83 -4.04 -6.07
C HIS A 178 -17.15 -4.79 -6.34
N THR A 179 -17.12 -5.84 -7.15
CA THR A 179 -18.28 -6.72 -7.36
C THR A 179 -18.62 -7.47 -6.08
N TRP A 180 -17.61 -8.05 -5.43
CA TRP A 180 -17.80 -8.72 -4.14
C TRP A 180 -18.30 -7.76 -3.04
N LEU A 181 -17.74 -6.53 -2.97
CA LEU A 181 -18.19 -5.48 -2.04
C LEU A 181 -19.63 -5.02 -2.30
N ALA A 182 -20.12 -5.12 -3.53
CA ALA A 182 -21.51 -4.79 -3.87
C ALA A 182 -22.52 -5.80 -3.30
N TRP A 183 -22.08 -7.00 -2.94
CA TRP A 183 -22.95 -8.06 -2.38
C TRP A 183 -22.91 -8.15 -0.85
N GLN A 184 -22.19 -7.24 -0.19
CA GLN A 184 -22.11 -7.18 1.27
C GLN A 184 -23.35 -6.51 1.87
N GLU A 185 -23.55 -6.68 3.18
CA GLU A 185 -24.73 -6.15 3.90
C GLU A 185 -24.98 -4.66 3.64
N LYS A 186 -23.90 -3.85 3.53
CA LYS A 186 -23.96 -2.50 2.98
C LYS A 186 -23.29 -2.50 1.61
N PRO A 187 -24.07 -2.57 0.52
CA PRO A 187 -23.54 -2.62 -0.84
C PRO A 187 -22.62 -1.46 -1.17
N GLY A 188 -21.47 -1.77 -1.79
CA GLY A 188 -20.60 -0.76 -2.40
C GLY A 188 -19.81 0.09 -1.41
N MET A 189 -19.64 -0.39 -0.16
CA MET A 189 -18.76 0.27 0.80
C MET A 189 -17.31 0.34 0.26
N PRO A 190 -16.57 1.44 0.48
CA PRO A 190 -15.15 1.53 0.13
C PRO A 190 -14.31 0.47 0.87
N MET A 191 -13.22 0.00 0.27
CA MET A 191 -12.35 -1.06 0.84
C MET A 191 -11.90 -0.77 2.27
N GLY A 192 -11.43 0.46 2.55
CA GLY A 192 -11.05 0.85 3.91
C GLY A 192 -12.21 0.74 4.91
N GLN A 193 -13.44 1.09 4.51
CA GLN A 193 -14.61 0.93 5.38
C GLN A 193 -14.99 -0.55 5.58
N ALA A 194 -14.78 -1.41 4.57
CA ALA A 194 -14.99 -2.84 4.68
C ALA A 194 -14.06 -3.50 5.71
N ILE A 195 -12.83 -3.00 5.82
CA ILE A 195 -11.87 -3.41 6.87
C ILE A 195 -12.38 -2.97 8.25
N THR A 196 -12.74 -1.70 8.42
CA THR A 196 -13.27 -1.18 9.70
C THR A 196 -14.56 -1.89 10.12
N ALA A 197 -15.44 -2.21 9.16
CA ALA A 197 -16.68 -2.94 9.37
C ALA A 197 -16.49 -4.45 9.60
N GLN A 198 -15.23 -4.95 9.56
CA GLN A 198 -14.87 -6.36 9.77
C GLN A 198 -15.52 -7.32 8.76
N VAL A 199 -15.88 -6.81 7.58
CA VAL A 199 -16.35 -7.62 6.45
C VAL A 199 -15.15 -8.37 5.83
N LEU A 200 -13.98 -7.72 5.85
CA LEU A 200 -12.70 -8.34 5.48
C LEU A 200 -12.00 -8.88 6.73
N THR A 201 -11.61 -10.14 6.69
CA THR A 201 -10.81 -10.79 7.74
C THR A 201 -9.35 -10.36 7.66
N CYS A 202 -8.94 -9.53 8.61
CA CYS A 202 -7.53 -9.17 8.82
C CYS A 202 -6.78 -10.27 9.61
N ASN A 203 -6.99 -11.54 9.28
CA ASN A 203 -6.30 -12.69 9.91
C ASN A 203 -5.59 -13.55 8.87
N SER A 204 -5.29 -12.98 7.70
CA SER A 204 -4.53 -13.66 6.66
C SER A 204 -3.03 -13.42 6.90
N THR A 205 -2.21 -14.40 6.55
CA THR A 205 -0.74 -14.31 6.70
C THR A 205 -0.16 -13.05 6.04
N ILE A 206 -0.71 -12.63 4.90
CA ILE A 206 -0.28 -11.42 4.20
C ILE A 206 -0.55 -10.14 5.02
N SER A 207 -1.69 -10.07 5.71
CA SER A 207 -2.03 -8.93 6.56
C SER A 207 -1.12 -8.87 7.80
N GLU A 208 -0.83 -10.01 8.41
CA GLU A 208 0.12 -10.09 9.53
C GLU A 208 1.54 -9.68 9.10
N THR A 209 2.03 -10.17 7.96
CA THR A 209 3.35 -9.80 7.43
C THR A 209 3.44 -8.29 7.17
N PHE A 210 2.42 -7.70 6.54
CA PHE A 210 2.39 -6.25 6.28
C PHE A 210 2.38 -5.42 7.57
N ILE A 211 1.59 -5.84 8.56
CA ILE A 211 1.51 -5.17 9.87
C ILE A 211 2.82 -5.31 10.65
N ASN A 212 3.46 -6.48 10.61
CA ASN A 212 4.76 -6.71 11.22
C ASN A 212 5.83 -5.84 10.58
N TRP A 213 5.79 -5.66 9.25
CA TRP A 213 6.66 -4.73 8.55
C TRP A 213 6.43 -3.28 9.00
N LEU A 214 5.18 -2.80 9.09
CA LEU A 214 4.86 -1.46 9.58
C LEU A 214 5.39 -1.22 11.01
N ASN A 215 5.16 -2.16 11.91
CA ASN A 215 5.67 -2.09 13.28
C ASN A 215 7.19 -2.10 13.32
N SER A 216 7.84 -2.95 12.53
CA SER A 216 9.30 -3.02 12.44
C SER A 216 9.90 -1.75 11.86
N LEU A 217 9.18 -1.05 10.98
CA LEU A 217 9.65 0.20 10.40
C LEU A 217 9.52 1.36 11.40
N PHE A 218 8.34 1.56 11.99
CA PHE A 218 7.99 2.79 12.72
C PHE A 218 7.98 2.68 14.25
N ASN A 219 7.90 1.46 14.79
CA ASN A 219 7.67 1.22 16.23
C ASN A 219 8.75 0.36 16.88
N SER A 220 9.71 -0.16 16.12
CA SER A 220 10.89 -0.80 16.70
C SER A 220 11.71 0.27 17.43
N GLN A 221 12.01 0.02 18.70
CA GLN A 221 13.02 0.81 19.38
C GLN A 221 14.36 0.38 18.79
N ASP A 222 15.10 1.34 18.23
CA ASP A 222 16.50 1.12 17.91
C ASP A 222 17.18 0.79 19.24
N THR A 223 17.44 -0.50 19.48
CA THR A 223 18.35 -0.91 20.53
C THR A 223 19.73 -0.46 20.07
N ASP A 224 20.10 0.75 20.47
CA ASP A 224 21.48 1.21 20.47
C ASP A 224 22.29 0.18 21.26
N THR A 225 23.02 -0.67 20.54
CA THR A 225 24.15 -1.45 21.05
C THR A 225 25.44 -0.85 20.54
#